data_AF-A0A972RAU5-F1
#
_entry.id   AF-A0A972RAU5-F1
#
_cell.length_a   1.000
_cell.length_b   1.000
_cell.length_c   1.000
_cell.angle_alpha   90.00
_cell.angle_beta   90.00
_cell.angle_gamma   90.00
#
_symmetry.space_group_name_H-M   'P 1'
#
loop_
_entity.id
_entity.type
_entity.pdbx_description
1 polymer ?
#
loop_
_entity_poly.entity_id
_entity_poly.type
_entity_poly.pdbx_seq_one_letter_code
_entity_poly.pdbx_strand_id
1 'polypeptide(L)'
;MALLEMQVDEIFTLKEGLQAIRNSLERSKAVELINLPLFLIREWIPLLQGKKVTLYDNRIEGLPDDIRALGSEIFTSVRMKGTFYGRVVEKGEVFVKNRIFNIWYEGDRILNIGSITYRRCVRCIQSMHREILLTDAMDVLNIMTLYDPEEGEKAILDAVRKSSRVRMVNLPKPLVRKVVIEIDSDDVKVICAERSDEARKVADQHHARVSGGLLNVYSRFKGKKLQSGGIALDHNFFSVDYLGDKIYVILGIVWPRCPSCMTDFYELGWRAAGKIR
;
A
#
# COMPACT_ATOMS: atom_id res chain seq x y z
N MET A 1 -18.30 7.45 -21.91
CA MET A 1 -18.57 6.68 -20.68
C MET A 1 -17.89 7.37 -19.52
N ALA A 2 -18.60 7.65 -18.42
CA ALA A 2 -17.95 8.13 -17.20
C ALA A 2 -17.01 7.02 -16.68
N LEU A 3 -15.72 7.32 -16.54
CA LEU A 3 -14.76 6.39 -15.95
C LEU A 3 -15.19 6.12 -14.51
N LEU A 4 -15.27 4.85 -14.10
CA LEU A 4 -15.49 4.51 -12.70
C LEU A 4 -14.25 4.98 -11.91
N GLU A 5 -14.45 5.89 -10.97
CA GLU A 5 -13.36 6.37 -10.11
C GLU A 5 -13.23 5.51 -8.86
N MET A 6 -12.01 5.13 -8.51
CA MET A 6 -11.73 4.33 -7.32
C MET A 6 -10.52 4.88 -6.56
N GLN A 7 -10.74 5.25 -5.30
CA GLN A 7 -9.66 5.59 -4.38
C GLN A 7 -9.04 4.31 -3.79
N VAL A 8 -7.74 4.13 -3.98
CA VAL A 8 -7.03 2.94 -3.46
C VAL A 8 -6.36 3.19 -2.13
N ASP A 9 -5.77 4.38 -1.97
CA ASP A 9 -5.08 4.79 -0.75
C ASP A 9 -5.16 6.31 -0.50
N GLU A 10 -4.59 6.71 0.63
CA GLU A 10 -4.40 8.11 1.01
C GLU A 10 -3.16 8.26 1.90
N ILE A 11 -2.28 9.19 1.56
CA ILE A 11 -1.21 9.70 2.41
C ILE A 11 -1.63 11.06 2.94
N PHE A 12 -1.60 11.23 4.25
CA PHE A 12 -2.13 12.42 4.91
C PHE A 12 -1.03 13.41 5.31
N THR A 13 -1.41 14.65 5.60
CA THR A 13 -0.65 15.41 6.61
C THR A 13 -0.87 14.78 7.99
N LEU A 14 0.05 14.98 8.94
CA LEU A 14 -0.08 14.36 10.27
C LEU A 14 -1.40 14.73 10.95
N LYS A 15 -1.79 16.02 10.89
CA LYS A 15 -3.06 16.50 11.46
C LYS A 15 -4.27 15.83 10.82
N GLU A 16 -4.32 15.76 9.49
CA GLU A 16 -5.42 15.11 8.77
C GLU A 16 -5.47 13.61 9.05
N GLY A 17 -4.32 12.94 9.11
CA GLY A 17 -4.22 11.50 9.36
C GLY A 17 -4.71 11.14 10.76
N LEU A 18 -4.26 11.87 11.79
CA LEU A 18 -4.73 11.69 13.16
C LEU A 18 -6.25 11.92 13.26
N GLN A 19 -6.76 12.97 12.62
CA GLN A 19 -8.21 13.23 12.60
C GLN A 19 -8.98 12.13 11.85
N ALA A 20 -8.46 11.64 10.72
CA ALA A 20 -9.08 10.57 9.95
C ALA A 20 -9.15 9.25 10.74
N ILE A 21 -8.12 8.97 11.54
CA ILE A 21 -8.11 7.84 12.47
C ILE A 21 -9.16 8.03 13.56
N ARG A 22 -9.16 9.17 14.27
CA ARG A 22 -10.16 9.46 15.33
C ARG A 22 -11.60 9.29 14.82
N ASN A 23 -11.92 9.90 13.66
CA ASN A 23 -13.23 9.76 13.00
C ASN A 23 -13.58 8.30 12.68
N SER A 24 -12.58 7.49 12.34
CA SER A 24 -12.78 6.07 12.03
C SER A 24 -12.98 5.23 13.29
N LEU A 25 -12.27 5.56 14.39
CA LEU A 25 -12.43 4.90 15.69
C LEU A 25 -13.83 5.16 16.27
N GLU A 26 -14.30 6.41 16.22
CA GLU A 26 -15.65 6.80 16.67
C GLU A 26 -16.74 5.94 16.03
N ARG A 27 -16.65 5.74 14.70
CA ARG A 27 -17.65 5.01 13.90
C ARG A 27 -17.51 3.48 13.97
N SER A 28 -16.37 2.98 14.45
CA SER A 28 -16.08 1.54 14.45
C SER A 28 -16.59 0.88 15.72
N LYS A 29 -17.20 -0.31 15.59
CA LYS A 29 -17.59 -1.14 16.74
C LYS A 29 -16.47 -2.09 17.19
N ALA A 30 -15.59 -2.44 16.27
CA ALA A 30 -14.43 -3.29 16.50
C ALA A 30 -13.20 -2.64 15.88
N VAL A 31 -12.09 -2.66 16.61
CA VAL A 31 -10.82 -2.03 16.24
C VAL A 31 -9.69 -2.98 16.62
N GLU A 32 -8.72 -3.16 15.73
CA GLU A 32 -7.46 -3.84 16.08
C GLU A 32 -6.33 -2.82 16.00
N LEU A 33 -5.54 -2.73 17.05
CA LEU A 33 -4.39 -1.84 17.17
C LEU A 33 -3.15 -2.72 17.19
N ILE A 34 -2.21 -2.44 16.29
CA ILE A 34 -1.04 -3.29 16.09
C ILE A 34 0.21 -2.43 16.23
N ASN A 35 1.08 -2.76 17.18
CA ASN A 35 2.37 -2.09 17.41
C ASN A 35 2.26 -0.55 17.36
N LEU A 36 1.36 0.02 18.15
CA LEU A 36 1.18 1.47 18.23
C LEU A 36 1.97 2.07 19.39
N PRO A 37 2.44 3.32 19.25
CA PRO A 37 3.06 4.01 20.38
C PRO A 37 2.02 4.27 21.48
N LEU A 38 2.40 4.01 22.73
CA LEU A 38 1.47 4.00 23.87
C LEU A 38 0.79 5.36 24.10
N PHE A 39 1.51 6.47 23.85
CA PHE A 39 0.93 7.81 23.99
C PHE A 39 -0.30 8.00 23.08
N LEU A 40 -0.29 7.38 21.90
CA LEU A 40 -1.35 7.50 20.91
C LEU A 40 -2.56 6.66 21.32
N ILE A 41 -2.33 5.45 21.86
CA ILE A 41 -3.40 4.62 22.41
C ILE A 41 -4.07 5.34 23.58
N ARG A 42 -3.29 5.95 24.48
CA ARG A 42 -3.80 6.72 25.62
C ARG A 42 -4.68 7.89 25.20
N GLU A 43 -4.26 8.62 24.17
CA GLU A 43 -5.06 9.70 23.59
C GLU A 43 -6.42 9.21 23.07
N TRP A 44 -6.49 7.95 22.62
CA TRP A 44 -7.69 7.36 22.05
C TRP A 44 -8.50 6.51 23.02
N ILE A 45 -8.10 6.37 24.29
CA ILE A 45 -8.88 5.65 25.32
C ILE A 45 -10.36 6.05 25.30
N PRO A 46 -10.74 7.35 25.32
CA PRO A 46 -12.15 7.75 25.31
C PRO A 46 -12.90 7.30 24.06
N LEU A 47 -12.20 7.15 22.93
CA LEU A 47 -12.76 6.69 21.66
C LEU A 47 -12.84 5.17 21.57
N LEU A 48 -12.11 4.45 22.41
CA LEU A 48 -11.98 2.98 22.36
C LEU A 48 -12.84 2.30 23.43
N GLN A 49 -13.18 3.01 24.50
CA GLN A 49 -13.96 2.48 25.61
C GLN A 49 -15.32 1.93 25.17
N GLY A 50 -15.66 0.73 25.64
CA GLY A 50 -16.91 0.04 25.31
C GLY A 50 -16.96 -0.59 23.91
N LYS A 51 -15.87 -0.54 23.13
CA LYS A 51 -15.77 -1.20 21.82
C LYS A 51 -15.07 -2.55 21.94
N LYS A 52 -15.19 -3.39 20.91
CA LYS A 52 -14.37 -4.60 20.80
C LYS A 52 -12.96 -4.22 20.33
N VAL A 53 -12.03 -4.07 21.27
CA VAL A 53 -10.63 -3.74 20.97
C VAL A 53 -9.77 -4.99 21.07
N THR A 54 -8.86 -5.16 20.10
CA THR A 54 -7.79 -6.16 20.15
C THR A 54 -6.45 -5.44 19.99
N LEU A 55 -5.52 -5.70 20.91
CA LEU A 55 -4.24 -5.05 21.01
C LEU A 55 -3.17 -6.08 20.67
N TYR A 56 -2.46 -5.90 19.55
CA TYR A 56 -1.31 -6.72 19.18
C TYR A 56 -0.05 -5.97 19.55
N ASP A 57 0.77 -6.56 20.40
CA ASP A 57 1.98 -5.93 20.92
C ASP A 57 3.12 -6.93 21.13
N ASN A 58 4.35 -6.44 21.06
CA ASN A 58 5.56 -7.26 21.16
C ASN A 58 6.42 -6.94 22.39
N ARG A 59 5.92 -6.14 23.34
CA ARG A 59 6.58 -5.90 24.62
C ARG A 59 6.50 -7.13 25.52
N ILE A 60 7.64 -7.54 26.07
CA ILE A 60 7.76 -8.74 26.91
C ILE A 60 7.08 -8.51 28.26
N GLU A 61 7.17 -7.29 28.78
CA GLU A 61 6.51 -6.83 30.00
C GLU A 61 4.98 -6.70 29.87
N GLY A 62 4.46 -6.83 28.63
CA GLY A 62 3.06 -6.63 28.30
C GLY A 62 2.64 -5.15 28.31
N LEU A 63 1.38 -4.91 27.95
CA LEU A 63 0.81 -3.58 27.94
C LEU A 63 0.51 -3.07 29.37
N PRO A 64 0.69 -1.76 29.63
CA PRO A 64 0.24 -1.14 30.87
C PRO A 64 -1.26 -1.39 31.16
N ASP A 65 -1.63 -1.48 32.44
CA ASP A 65 -3.00 -1.83 32.86
C ASP A 65 -4.08 -0.89 32.31
N ASP A 66 -3.78 0.40 32.19
CA ASP A 66 -4.69 1.40 31.61
C ASP A 66 -5.04 1.09 30.15
N ILE A 67 -4.10 0.52 29.40
CA ILE A 67 -4.27 0.12 28.00
C ILE A 67 -4.85 -1.29 27.90
N ARG A 68 -4.37 -2.22 28.73
CA ARG A 68 -4.88 -3.60 28.79
C ARG A 68 -6.38 -3.64 29.10
N ALA A 69 -6.87 -2.70 29.93
CA ALA A 69 -8.29 -2.56 30.25
C ALA A 69 -9.19 -2.25 29.03
N LEU A 70 -8.64 -1.80 27.90
CA LEU A 70 -9.41 -1.49 26.69
C LEU A 70 -9.95 -2.73 25.97
N GLY A 71 -9.30 -3.88 26.09
CA GLY A 71 -9.68 -5.07 25.33
C GLY A 71 -8.71 -6.24 25.44
N SER A 72 -8.77 -7.14 24.46
CA SER A 72 -7.94 -8.35 24.45
C SER A 72 -6.52 -8.03 24.00
N GLU A 73 -5.55 -8.29 24.87
CA GLU A 73 -4.12 -8.25 24.54
C GLU A 73 -3.69 -9.57 23.88
N ILE A 74 -2.96 -9.45 22.78
CA ILE A 74 -2.34 -10.55 22.04
C ILE A 74 -0.85 -10.22 21.93
N PHE A 75 -0.04 -11.01 22.62
CA PHE A 75 1.41 -10.95 22.45
C PHE A 75 1.81 -11.52 21.09
N THR A 76 2.78 -10.89 20.44
CA THR A 76 3.44 -11.39 19.21
C THR A 76 4.94 -11.20 19.31
N SER A 77 5.73 -12.17 18.85
CA SER A 77 7.19 -12.01 18.79
C SER A 77 7.64 -11.17 17.59
N VAL A 78 6.73 -10.96 16.63
CA VAL A 78 7.00 -10.28 15.36
C VAL A 78 7.23 -8.80 15.59
N ARG A 79 8.37 -8.28 15.10
CA ARG A 79 8.67 -6.85 15.10
C ARG A 79 8.10 -6.19 13.85
N MET A 80 7.18 -5.26 14.04
CA MET A 80 6.55 -4.50 12.95
C MET A 80 7.41 -3.30 12.56
N LYS A 81 8.01 -3.35 11.37
CA LYS A 81 8.87 -2.29 10.82
C LYS A 81 8.31 -1.77 9.51
N GLY A 82 8.75 -0.57 9.14
CA GLY A 82 8.46 0.01 7.84
C GLY A 82 9.69 0.77 7.34
N THR A 83 9.84 0.86 6.03
CA THR A 83 10.87 1.73 5.44
C THR A 83 10.20 3.04 5.01
N PHE A 84 10.74 4.17 5.47
CA PHE A 84 10.28 5.52 5.17
C PHE A 84 11.46 6.36 4.68
N TYR A 85 11.47 6.67 3.37
CA TYR A 85 12.51 7.45 2.68
C TYR A 85 13.92 6.93 3.03
N GLY A 86 14.20 5.70 2.62
CA GLY A 86 15.46 4.99 2.84
C GLY A 86 15.73 4.50 4.27
N ARG A 87 14.91 4.88 5.27
CA ARG A 87 15.17 4.56 6.69
C ARG A 87 14.19 3.54 7.24
N VAL A 88 14.70 2.53 7.95
CA VAL A 88 13.87 1.56 8.68
C VAL A 88 13.43 2.19 10.00
N VAL A 89 12.12 2.26 10.21
CA VAL A 89 11.47 2.86 11.38
C VAL A 89 10.43 1.91 11.98
N GLU A 90 9.88 2.25 13.14
CA GLU A 90 8.75 1.50 13.69
C GLU A 90 7.51 1.73 12.82
N LYS A 91 6.72 0.66 12.68
CA LYS A 91 5.44 0.74 11.99
C LYS A 91 4.35 0.17 12.87
N GLY A 92 3.28 0.93 13.01
CA GLY A 92 2.04 0.51 13.67
C GLY A 92 0.86 0.62 12.72
N GLU A 93 -0.23 -0.07 13.06
CA GLU A 93 -1.43 -0.10 12.25
C GLU A 93 -2.71 -0.01 13.08
N VAL A 94 -3.72 0.62 12.48
CA VAL A 94 -5.10 0.62 12.99
C VAL A 94 -5.97 -0.08 11.97
N PHE A 95 -6.53 -1.22 12.34
CA PHE A 95 -7.48 -1.95 11.52
C PHE A 95 -8.91 -1.60 11.93
N VAL A 96 -9.66 -1.12 10.95
CA VAL A 96 -11.11 -0.98 11.02
C VAL A 96 -11.75 -1.73 9.84
N LYS A 97 -13.07 -1.93 9.89
CA LYS A 97 -13.80 -2.84 8.97
C LYS A 97 -13.44 -2.71 7.48
N ASN A 98 -13.24 -1.49 7.00
CA ASN A 98 -13.03 -1.20 5.58
C ASN A 98 -11.76 -0.36 5.31
N ARG A 99 -10.88 -0.20 6.30
CA ARG A 99 -9.70 0.65 6.16
C ARG A 99 -8.58 0.16 7.07
N ILE A 100 -7.36 0.25 6.57
CA ILE A 100 -6.13 0.09 7.36
C ILE A 100 -5.45 1.44 7.40
N PHE A 101 -5.10 1.92 8.58
CA PHE A 101 -4.15 3.02 8.73
C PHE A 101 -2.77 2.47 9.02
N ASN A 102 -1.77 2.98 8.32
CA ASN A 102 -0.36 2.70 8.52
C ASN A 102 0.28 3.93 9.17
N ILE A 103 0.99 3.73 10.27
CA ILE A 103 1.61 4.80 11.06
C ILE A 103 3.10 4.48 11.17
N TRP A 104 3.94 5.33 10.58
CA TRP A 104 5.39 5.25 10.72
C TRP A 104 5.84 6.18 11.84
N TYR A 105 6.66 5.70 12.77
CA TYR A 105 7.08 6.47 13.94
C TYR A 105 8.48 6.11 14.44
N GLU A 106 9.08 7.02 15.21
CA GLU A 106 10.34 6.84 15.92
C GLU A 106 10.19 7.37 17.35
N GLY A 107 10.28 6.48 18.35
CA GLY A 107 9.94 6.84 19.73
C GLY A 107 8.52 7.40 19.82
N ASP A 108 8.39 8.62 20.36
CA ASP A 108 7.09 9.31 20.49
C ASP A 108 6.73 10.19 19.28
N ARG A 109 7.54 10.18 18.21
CA ARG A 109 7.34 11.03 17.05
C ARG A 109 6.70 10.25 15.90
N ILE A 110 5.50 10.69 15.48
CA ILE A 110 4.89 10.21 14.23
C ILE A 110 5.57 10.89 13.03
N LEU A 111 6.03 10.07 12.08
CA LEU A 111 6.69 10.52 10.85
C LEU A 111 5.72 10.65 9.68
N ASN A 112 4.82 9.67 9.52
CA ASN A 112 3.85 9.66 8.44
C ASN A 112 2.61 8.82 8.78
N ILE A 113 1.49 9.17 8.16
CA ILE A 113 0.25 8.38 8.24
C ILE A 113 -0.24 8.14 6.82
N GLY A 114 -0.49 6.88 6.49
CA GLY A 114 -1.10 6.45 5.24
C GLY A 114 -2.30 5.55 5.51
N SER A 115 -3.12 5.29 4.50
CA SER A 115 -4.21 4.34 4.63
C SER A 115 -4.53 3.64 3.34
N ILE A 116 -5.02 2.41 3.47
CA ILE A 116 -5.53 1.61 2.35
C ILE A 116 -7.05 1.47 2.54
N THR A 117 -7.81 1.84 1.51
CA THR A 117 -9.28 1.82 1.50
C THR A 117 -9.86 0.79 0.55
N TYR A 118 -9.04 0.20 -0.32
CA TYR A 118 -9.51 -0.82 -1.26
C TYR A 118 -9.86 -2.12 -0.52
N ARG A 119 -11.16 -2.44 -0.47
CA ARG A 119 -11.73 -3.51 0.36
C ARG A 119 -11.06 -4.88 0.21
N ARG A 120 -10.65 -5.25 -1.01
CA ARG A 120 -9.96 -6.53 -1.25
C ARG A 120 -8.57 -6.53 -0.59
N CYS A 121 -7.80 -5.45 -0.74
CA CYS A 121 -6.51 -5.29 -0.08
C CYS A 121 -6.66 -5.25 1.44
N VAL A 122 -7.64 -4.49 1.96
CA VAL A 122 -7.91 -4.43 3.42
C VAL A 122 -8.11 -5.83 3.99
N ARG A 123 -8.97 -6.65 3.37
CA ARG A 123 -9.23 -8.03 3.83
C ARG A 123 -8.00 -8.93 3.71
N CYS A 124 -7.28 -8.84 2.60
CA CYS A 124 -6.09 -9.65 2.35
C CYS A 124 -5.01 -9.35 3.39
N ILE A 125 -4.69 -8.07 3.60
CA ILE A 125 -3.66 -7.63 4.54
C ILE A 125 -4.06 -7.96 5.98
N GLN A 126 -5.34 -7.74 6.36
CA GLN A 126 -5.83 -8.11 7.69
C GLN A 126 -5.68 -9.62 7.96
N SER A 127 -6.04 -10.46 6.99
CA SER A 127 -5.90 -11.91 7.13
C SER A 127 -4.44 -12.31 7.25
N MET A 128 -3.57 -11.73 6.41
CA MET A 128 -2.14 -12.00 6.40
C MET A 128 -1.47 -11.56 7.70
N HIS A 129 -1.77 -10.36 8.23
CA HIS A 129 -1.19 -9.91 9.50
C HIS A 129 -1.62 -10.80 10.65
N ARG A 130 -2.89 -11.22 10.71
CA ARG A 130 -3.31 -12.17 11.74
C ARG A 130 -2.57 -13.50 11.61
N GLU A 131 -2.42 -14.03 10.40
CA GLU A 131 -1.64 -15.24 10.16
C GLU A 131 -0.21 -15.08 10.69
N ILE A 132 0.50 -14.03 10.24
CA ILE A 132 1.89 -13.79 10.61
C ILE A 132 2.08 -13.53 12.10
N LEU A 133 1.27 -12.65 12.70
CA LEU A 133 1.41 -12.23 14.09
C LEU A 133 1.03 -13.33 15.08
N LEU A 134 0.13 -14.24 14.70
CA LEU A 134 -0.35 -15.33 15.56
C LEU A 134 0.46 -16.62 15.41
N THR A 135 1.10 -16.84 14.27
CA THR A 135 1.92 -18.04 14.03
C THR A 135 3.43 -17.78 14.10
N ASP A 136 3.82 -16.53 14.38
CA ASP A 136 5.21 -16.08 14.39
C ASP A 136 5.96 -16.51 13.12
N ALA A 137 5.30 -16.43 11.96
CA ALA A 137 5.85 -16.90 10.69
C ALA A 137 7.10 -16.13 10.22
N MET A 138 7.45 -15.02 10.89
CA MET A 138 8.65 -14.23 10.62
C MET A 138 9.04 -13.36 11.84
N ASP A 139 10.34 -13.07 11.99
CA ASP A 139 10.84 -12.23 13.09
C ASP A 139 10.53 -10.73 12.91
N VAL A 140 10.51 -10.27 11.66
CA VAL A 140 10.33 -8.85 11.30
C VAL A 140 9.38 -8.74 10.12
N LEU A 141 8.25 -8.06 10.35
CA LEU A 141 7.32 -7.71 9.28
C LEU A 141 7.66 -6.32 8.74
N ASN A 142 8.40 -6.26 7.64
CA ASN A 142 8.71 -5.04 6.89
C ASN A 142 8.34 -5.19 5.40
N ILE A 143 7.04 -5.18 5.13
CA ILE A 143 6.53 -5.45 3.78
C ILE A 143 6.14 -4.19 2.99
N MET A 144 6.11 -3.02 3.64
CA MET A 144 5.69 -1.76 3.01
C MET A 144 6.79 -0.71 3.12
N THR A 145 7.23 -0.21 1.97
CA THR A 145 8.21 0.86 1.86
C THR A 145 7.60 2.08 1.21
N LEU A 146 7.67 3.22 1.89
CA LEU A 146 7.35 4.51 1.30
C LEU A 146 8.63 5.17 0.82
N TYR A 147 8.80 5.26 -0.49
CA TYR A 147 9.96 5.88 -1.12
C TYR A 147 9.70 7.35 -1.41
N ASP A 148 10.77 8.15 -1.39
CA ASP A 148 10.77 9.37 -2.18
C ASP A 148 10.79 9.01 -3.68
N PRO A 149 10.43 9.94 -4.56
CA PRO A 149 10.34 9.63 -5.98
C PRO A 149 11.63 9.07 -6.60
N GLU A 150 12.80 9.60 -6.25
CA GLU A 150 14.06 9.21 -6.89
C GLU A 150 14.49 7.82 -6.46
N GLU A 151 14.47 7.53 -5.15
CA GLU A 151 14.76 6.20 -4.62
C GLU A 151 13.74 5.16 -5.11
N GLY A 152 12.46 5.54 -5.16
CA GLY A 152 11.38 4.66 -5.60
C GLY A 152 11.48 4.30 -7.07
N GLU A 153 11.83 5.25 -7.93
CA GLU A 153 12.10 4.98 -9.34
C GLU A 153 13.26 4.00 -9.49
N LYS A 154 14.37 4.22 -8.78
CA LYS A 154 15.51 3.30 -8.80
C LYS A 154 15.11 1.90 -8.34
N ALA A 155 14.34 1.79 -7.26
CA ALA A 155 13.85 0.52 -6.74
C ALA A 155 12.95 -0.22 -7.73
N ILE A 156 12.11 0.51 -8.48
CA ILE A 156 11.30 -0.06 -9.57
C ILE A 156 12.20 -0.63 -10.66
N LEU A 157 13.17 0.14 -11.16
CA LEU A 157 14.05 -0.30 -12.24
C LEU A 157 14.89 -1.52 -11.83
N ASP A 158 15.44 -1.52 -10.62
CA ASP A 158 16.20 -2.66 -10.10
C ASP A 158 15.35 -3.93 -9.95
N ALA A 159 14.06 -3.79 -9.62
CA ALA A 159 13.13 -4.90 -9.55
C ALA A 159 12.71 -5.40 -10.94
N VAL A 160 12.50 -4.49 -11.90
CA VAL A 160 12.16 -4.82 -13.30
C VAL A 160 13.25 -5.68 -13.93
N ARG A 161 14.52 -5.30 -13.79
CA ARG A 161 15.68 -6.05 -14.32
C ARG A 161 15.76 -7.51 -13.84
N LYS A 162 15.14 -7.81 -12.70
CA LYS A 162 15.15 -9.13 -12.06
C LYS A 162 13.86 -9.92 -12.28
N SER A 163 12.89 -9.33 -12.98
CA SER A 163 11.55 -9.89 -13.11
C SER A 163 11.36 -10.52 -14.48
N SER A 164 10.89 -11.76 -14.47
CA SER A 164 10.47 -12.49 -15.67
C SER A 164 9.10 -12.03 -16.18
N ARG A 165 8.29 -11.37 -15.34
CA ARG A 165 6.96 -10.86 -15.71
C ARG A 165 6.78 -9.42 -15.25
N VAL A 166 6.32 -8.58 -16.18
CA VAL A 166 6.06 -7.16 -15.91
C VAL A 166 4.64 -6.79 -16.30
N ARG A 167 3.88 -6.23 -15.35
CA ARG A 167 2.53 -5.69 -15.56
C ARG A 167 2.48 -4.25 -15.12
N MET A 168 2.32 -3.33 -16.07
CA MET A 168 2.23 -1.90 -15.78
C MET A 168 0.80 -1.42 -16.01
N VAL A 169 0.29 -0.57 -15.11
CA VAL A 169 -1.02 0.05 -15.20
C VAL A 169 -0.92 1.54 -14.89
N ASN A 170 -1.42 2.39 -15.78
CA ASN A 170 -1.58 3.84 -15.54
C ASN A 170 -0.33 4.53 -14.96
N LEU A 171 0.87 4.20 -15.44
CA LEU A 171 2.10 4.85 -14.98
C LEU A 171 2.34 6.18 -15.73
N PRO A 172 3.04 7.15 -15.12
CA PRO A 172 3.42 8.39 -15.80
C PRO A 172 4.38 8.10 -16.96
N LYS A 173 4.24 8.85 -18.07
CA LYS A 173 5.01 8.61 -19.31
C LYS A 173 6.53 8.55 -19.09
N PRO A 174 7.16 9.45 -18.29
CA PRO A 174 8.59 9.37 -18.05
C PRO A 174 9.03 8.06 -17.38
N LEU A 175 8.25 7.55 -16.44
CA LEU A 175 8.56 6.28 -15.77
C LEU A 175 8.41 5.09 -16.72
N VAL A 176 7.35 5.08 -17.54
CA VAL A 176 7.18 4.05 -18.58
C VAL A 176 8.41 4.00 -19.48
N ARG A 177 8.91 5.15 -19.95
CA ARG A 177 10.12 5.20 -20.80
C ARG A 177 11.33 4.55 -20.12
N LYS A 178 11.57 4.86 -18.83
CA LYS A 178 12.68 4.28 -18.08
C LYS A 178 12.51 2.78 -17.89
N VAL A 179 11.32 2.34 -17.49
CA VAL A 179 11.04 0.91 -17.27
C VAL A 179 11.25 0.11 -18.54
N VAL A 180 10.76 0.60 -19.68
CA VAL A 180 10.82 -0.11 -20.97
C VAL A 180 12.25 -0.39 -21.42
N ILE A 181 13.17 0.55 -21.19
CA ILE A 181 14.59 0.37 -21.51
C ILE A 181 15.21 -0.79 -20.72
N GLU A 182 14.71 -1.03 -19.52
CA GLU A 182 15.26 -2.02 -18.57
C GLU A 182 14.56 -3.39 -18.65
N ILE A 183 13.56 -3.53 -19.52
CA ILE A 183 12.83 -4.78 -19.70
C ILE A 183 13.66 -5.71 -20.60
N ASP A 184 14.06 -6.84 -20.02
CA ASP A 184 14.66 -7.98 -20.72
C ASP A 184 13.76 -9.23 -20.64
N SER A 185 12.44 -9.01 -20.59
CA SER A 185 11.42 -10.06 -20.43
C SER A 185 10.54 -10.18 -21.66
N ASP A 186 10.22 -11.42 -22.03
CA ASP A 186 9.27 -11.76 -23.10
C ASP A 186 7.79 -11.76 -22.64
N ASP A 187 7.51 -11.71 -21.33
CA ASP A 187 6.14 -11.65 -20.77
C ASP A 187 5.84 -10.27 -20.17
N VAL A 188 5.67 -9.30 -21.06
CA VAL A 188 5.39 -7.90 -20.71
C VAL A 188 3.98 -7.53 -21.14
N LYS A 189 3.19 -6.99 -20.21
CA LYS A 189 1.88 -6.40 -20.53
C LYS A 189 1.76 -5.02 -19.94
N VAL A 190 1.20 -4.12 -20.74
CA VAL A 190 1.06 -2.71 -20.40
C VAL A 190 -0.40 -2.32 -20.57
N ILE A 191 -1.04 -1.89 -19.49
CA ILE A 191 -2.40 -1.36 -19.49
C ILE A 191 -2.29 0.14 -19.29
N CYS A 192 -2.69 0.93 -20.27
CA CYS A 192 -2.65 2.38 -20.13
C CYS A 192 -4.07 2.94 -20.10
N ALA A 193 -4.36 3.85 -19.18
CA ALA A 193 -5.60 4.63 -19.19
C ALA A 193 -5.77 5.38 -20.52
N GLU A 194 -4.67 5.85 -21.10
CA GLU A 194 -4.64 6.50 -22.41
C GLU A 194 -3.68 5.74 -23.33
N ARG A 195 -4.07 5.51 -24.59
CA ARG A 195 -3.14 4.98 -25.61
C ARG A 195 -2.02 6.01 -25.80
N SER A 196 -0.84 5.78 -25.20
CA SER A 196 0.33 6.61 -25.45
C SER A 196 1.19 6.03 -26.57
N ASP A 197 1.88 6.89 -27.32
CA ASP A 197 2.83 6.45 -28.34
C ASP A 197 3.98 5.65 -27.73
N GLU A 198 4.32 5.91 -26.47
CA GLU A 198 5.29 5.14 -25.71
C GLU A 198 4.83 3.71 -25.48
N ALA A 199 3.58 3.49 -25.06
CA ALA A 199 3.02 2.15 -24.87
C ALA A 199 3.06 1.33 -26.17
N ARG A 200 2.79 2.00 -27.31
CA ARG A 200 2.92 1.38 -28.65
C ARG A 200 4.36 0.98 -28.96
N LYS A 201 5.35 1.83 -28.67
CA LYS A 201 6.76 1.49 -28.84
C LYS A 201 7.15 0.26 -28.02
N VAL A 202 6.65 0.10 -26.79
CA VAL A 202 6.85 -1.13 -25.99
C VAL A 202 6.24 -2.35 -26.68
N ALA A 203 5.03 -2.20 -27.22
CA ALA A 203 4.34 -3.27 -27.92
C ALA A 203 5.14 -3.77 -29.12
N ASP A 204 5.72 -2.83 -29.87
CA ASP A 204 6.47 -3.12 -31.09
C ASP A 204 7.87 -3.69 -30.77
N GLN A 205 8.54 -3.19 -29.72
CA GLN A 205 9.92 -3.59 -29.37
C GLN A 205 10.01 -4.87 -28.53
N HIS A 206 9.04 -5.12 -27.64
CA HIS A 206 9.08 -6.22 -26.66
C HIS A 206 7.89 -7.17 -26.77
N HIS A 207 7.22 -7.21 -27.93
CA HIS A 207 5.97 -7.97 -28.15
C HIS A 207 4.90 -7.72 -27.07
N ALA A 208 4.94 -6.54 -26.43
CA ALA A 208 4.11 -6.26 -25.28
C ALA A 208 2.65 -6.05 -25.69
N ARG A 209 1.72 -6.50 -24.84
CA ARG A 209 0.28 -6.33 -25.12
C ARG A 209 -0.24 -5.05 -24.49
N VAL A 210 -0.78 -4.14 -25.31
CA VAL A 210 -1.34 -2.85 -24.87
C VAL A 210 -2.86 -2.86 -24.88
N SER A 211 -3.47 -2.36 -23.79
CA SER A 211 -4.92 -2.14 -23.74
C SER A 211 -5.28 -0.80 -23.08
N GLY A 212 -6.40 -0.20 -23.51
CA GLY A 212 -6.98 1.00 -22.90
C GLY A 212 -7.74 0.68 -21.62
N GLY A 213 -7.51 1.41 -20.54
CA GLY A 213 -8.22 1.22 -19.26
C GLY A 213 -9.61 1.86 -19.23
N LEU A 214 -10.57 1.21 -18.57
CA LEU A 214 -11.90 1.77 -18.26
C LEU A 214 -12.01 2.34 -16.82
N LEU A 215 -10.96 2.22 -16.01
CA LEU A 215 -10.99 2.54 -14.58
C LEU A 215 -10.01 3.68 -14.27
N ASN A 216 -10.52 4.76 -13.65
CA ASN A 216 -9.68 5.85 -13.15
C ASN A 216 -9.34 5.57 -11.68
N VAL A 217 -8.13 5.05 -11.44
CA VAL A 217 -7.62 4.82 -10.09
C VAL A 217 -6.92 6.08 -9.63
N TYR A 218 -7.22 6.51 -8.41
CA TYR A 218 -6.59 7.69 -7.82
C TYR A 218 -6.21 7.46 -6.37
N SER A 219 -5.28 8.28 -5.92
CA SER A 219 -4.84 8.36 -4.54
C SER A 219 -5.00 9.79 -4.03
N ARG A 220 -5.05 9.96 -2.71
CA ARG A 220 -5.03 11.30 -2.11
C ARG A 220 -3.71 11.50 -1.38
N PHE A 221 -2.97 12.54 -1.74
CA PHE A 221 -1.72 12.90 -1.11
C PHE A 221 -1.84 14.30 -0.51
N LYS A 222 -1.86 14.39 0.82
CA LYS A 222 -1.95 15.64 1.58
C LYS A 222 -3.06 16.55 1.05
N GLY A 223 -4.25 15.97 0.92
CA GLY A 223 -5.46 16.63 0.42
C GLY A 223 -5.59 16.73 -1.11
N LYS A 224 -4.54 16.43 -1.89
CA LYS A 224 -4.56 16.50 -3.36
C LYS A 224 -4.94 15.16 -3.98
N LYS A 225 -5.86 15.17 -4.93
CA LYS A 225 -6.17 13.98 -5.76
C LYS A 225 -5.07 13.80 -6.80
N LEU A 226 -4.42 12.65 -6.79
CA LEU A 226 -3.36 12.25 -7.71
C LEU A 226 -3.83 11.07 -8.56
N GLN A 227 -3.34 10.98 -9.79
CA GLN A 227 -3.45 9.74 -10.54
C GLN A 227 -2.61 8.67 -9.85
N SER A 228 -3.12 7.44 -9.83
CA SER A 228 -2.41 6.31 -9.24
C SER A 228 -2.24 5.21 -10.28
N GLY A 229 -0.98 4.88 -10.54
CA GLY A 229 -0.55 3.77 -11.37
C GLY A 229 0.02 2.66 -10.52
N GLY A 230 0.22 1.50 -11.14
CA GLY A 230 0.90 0.39 -10.48
C GLY A 230 1.76 -0.42 -11.42
N ILE A 231 2.80 -1.02 -10.85
CA ILE A 231 3.64 -2.01 -11.52
C ILE A 231 3.71 -3.26 -10.65
N ALA A 232 3.19 -4.37 -11.18
CA ALA A 232 3.27 -5.69 -10.57
C ALA A 232 4.35 -6.51 -11.27
N LEU A 233 5.21 -7.09 -10.45
CA LEU A 233 6.38 -7.88 -10.81
C LEU A 233 6.29 -9.25 -10.12
N ASP A 234 7.30 -10.10 -10.27
CA ASP A 234 7.28 -11.46 -9.70
C ASP A 234 7.21 -11.46 -8.16
N HIS A 235 7.94 -10.55 -7.53
CA HIS A 235 8.07 -10.49 -6.06
C HIS A 235 7.71 -9.13 -5.46
N ASN A 236 7.43 -8.14 -6.33
CA ASN A 236 7.25 -6.76 -5.92
C ASN A 236 5.98 -6.19 -6.55
N PHE A 237 5.30 -5.34 -5.80
CA PHE A 237 4.27 -4.47 -6.34
C PHE A 237 4.61 -3.04 -5.94
N PHE A 238 4.52 -2.10 -6.88
CA PHE A 238 4.66 -0.69 -6.59
C PHE A 238 3.40 0.06 -7.01
N SER A 239 2.91 0.92 -6.12
CA SER A 239 1.95 1.98 -6.43
C SER A 239 2.71 3.27 -6.70
N VAL A 240 2.34 4.00 -7.75
CA VAL A 240 3.00 5.24 -8.18
C VAL A 240 1.95 6.33 -8.26
N ASP A 241 2.04 7.33 -7.39
CA ASP A 241 1.11 8.44 -7.35
C ASP A 241 1.72 9.69 -7.97
N TYR A 242 1.03 10.27 -8.95
CA TYR A 242 1.58 11.31 -9.80
C TYR A 242 0.53 12.32 -10.28
N LEU A 243 1.01 13.47 -10.76
CA LEU A 243 0.20 14.48 -11.44
C LEU A 243 0.97 15.01 -12.66
N GLY A 244 0.41 14.79 -13.86
CA GLY A 244 1.13 15.04 -15.11
C GLY A 244 2.36 14.13 -15.18
N ASP A 245 3.54 14.72 -15.27
CA ASP A 245 4.82 13.99 -15.32
C ASP A 245 5.54 13.92 -13.97
N LYS A 246 4.98 14.55 -12.92
CA LYS A 246 5.60 14.60 -11.59
C LYS A 246 5.11 13.48 -10.70
N ILE A 247 6.02 12.61 -10.28
CA ILE A 247 5.79 11.62 -9.22
C ILE A 247 5.87 12.30 -7.85
N TYR A 248 4.91 11.99 -6.98
CA TYR A 248 4.85 12.52 -5.61
C TYR A 248 5.32 11.49 -4.60
N VAL A 249 4.93 10.23 -4.78
CA VAL A 249 5.27 9.15 -3.87
C VAL A 249 5.20 7.82 -4.59
N ILE A 250 6.07 6.90 -4.16
CA ILE A 250 6.06 5.51 -4.60
C ILE A 250 5.92 4.63 -3.35
N LEU A 251 4.93 3.75 -3.36
CA LEU A 251 4.73 2.75 -2.31
C LEU A 251 5.12 1.38 -2.86
N GLY A 252 6.19 0.80 -2.32
CA GLY A 252 6.57 -0.58 -2.64
C GLY A 252 6.02 -1.57 -1.61
N ILE A 253 5.55 -2.71 -2.11
CA ILE A 253 5.11 -3.85 -1.31
C ILE A 253 5.89 -5.08 -1.73
N VAL A 254 6.51 -5.74 -0.75
CA VAL A 254 7.28 -6.98 -0.93
C VAL A 254 6.62 -8.07 -0.09
N TRP A 255 5.55 -8.66 -0.63
CA TRP A 255 4.85 -9.77 0.00
C TRP A 255 4.28 -10.69 -1.08
N PRO A 256 4.68 -11.97 -1.21
CA PRO A 256 4.37 -12.78 -2.40
C PRO A 256 2.89 -12.82 -2.84
N ARG A 257 1.94 -12.81 -1.90
CA ARG A 257 0.50 -12.80 -2.26
C ARG A 257 0.05 -11.46 -2.88
N CYS A 258 0.72 -10.34 -2.58
CA CYS A 258 0.35 -9.02 -3.10
C CYS A 258 0.66 -8.86 -4.60
N PRO A 259 1.90 -9.06 -5.09
CA PRO A 259 2.22 -9.04 -6.52
C PRO A 259 1.40 -10.05 -7.31
N SER A 260 1.18 -11.27 -6.79
CA SER A 260 0.32 -12.27 -7.42
C SER A 260 -1.13 -11.77 -7.55
N CYS A 261 -1.74 -11.29 -6.45
CA CYS A 261 -3.10 -10.76 -6.47
C CYS A 261 -3.25 -9.55 -7.41
N MET A 262 -2.27 -8.64 -7.43
CA MET A 262 -2.28 -7.46 -8.31
C MET A 262 -2.06 -7.84 -9.77
N THR A 263 -1.17 -8.80 -10.04
CA THR A 263 -0.97 -9.37 -11.38
C THR A 263 -2.27 -9.95 -11.91
N ASP A 264 -2.97 -10.78 -11.13
CA ASP A 264 -4.25 -11.37 -11.55
C ASP A 264 -5.34 -10.31 -11.76
N PHE A 265 -5.39 -9.30 -10.89
CA PHE A 265 -6.31 -8.19 -11.04
C PHE A 265 -6.06 -7.40 -12.34
N TYR A 266 -4.79 -7.13 -12.65
CA TYR A 266 -4.40 -6.46 -13.89
C TYR A 266 -4.68 -7.34 -15.12
N GLU A 267 -4.43 -8.64 -15.06
CA GLU A 267 -4.79 -9.59 -16.12
C GLU A 267 -6.30 -9.60 -16.41
N LEU A 268 -7.14 -9.55 -15.37
CA LEU A 268 -8.58 -9.44 -15.52
C LEU A 268 -8.99 -8.13 -16.18
N GLY A 269 -8.44 -7.00 -15.71
CA GLY A 269 -8.67 -5.69 -16.30
C GLY A 269 -8.26 -5.64 -17.77
N TRP A 270 -7.11 -6.24 -18.11
CA TRP A 270 -6.62 -6.36 -19.47
C TRP A 270 -7.56 -7.19 -20.36
N ARG A 271 -7.99 -8.38 -19.90
CA ARG A 271 -8.95 -9.24 -20.63
C ARG A 271 -10.28 -8.54 -20.85
N ALA A 272 -10.77 -7.78 -19.87
CA ALA A 272 -12.01 -7.03 -19.99
C ALA A 272 -11.87 -5.90 -21.03
N ALA A 273 -10.77 -5.17 -20.99
CA ALA A 273 -10.50 -4.09 -21.93
C ALA A 273 -10.32 -4.57 -23.38
N GLY A 274 -9.73 -5.76 -23.59
CA GLY A 274 -9.62 -6.38 -24.91
C GLY A 274 -10.97 -6.77 -25.56
N LYS A 275 -12.04 -6.90 -24.76
CA LYS A 275 -13.40 -7.18 -25.24
C LYS A 275 -14.16 -5.94 -25.70
N ILE A 276 -13.64 -4.73 -25.42
CA ILE A 276 -14.28 -3.45 -25.74
C ILE A 276 -13.69 -2.88 -27.04
N ARG A 277 -13.40 -3.77 -28.01
CA ARG A 277 -12.96 -3.36 -29.35
C ARG A 277 -14.16 -2.97 -30.20
#